data_AF-A0A8T1US68-F1
#
_entry.id   AF-A0A8T1US68-F1
#
_cell.length_a   1.000
_cell.length_b   1.000
_cell.length_c   1.000
_cell.angle_alpha   90.00
_cell.angle_beta   90.00
_cell.angle_gamma   90.00
#
_symmetry.space_group_name_H-M   'P 1'
#
loop_
_entity.id
_entity.type
_entity.pdbx_description
1 polymer ?
#
loop_
_entity_poly.entity_id
_entity_poly.type
_entity_poly.pdbx_seq_one_letter_code
_entity_poly.pdbx_strand_id
1 'polypeptide(L)'
;MADEGDAPAEQVPRDDVSVTLMGNVLEKLRVLQYEREFGKKKSFVPFNETQFAVMSAGTNASAQFKSFLDLVTFLLKSCGQDFAVDKYDDPNTSVNKLILTLKTLGFPLDFPASKLKLGYGEAVCAALDFICDQALAARRFDWPRPQYPKEDFADEAVVDDEAEVDTTNDDDDNALPGREEEAEELYSDLIRGGKTAEDQHDLDQSFQQMIMSEVDPLLWKTELERVGPRLKVKGGAAAAAAGKEWHAHIERSREHEKIMNELLPRANGQLRLLGTQLTEATGRMGAKEKMLNNQYEHLRQEYAALKEKLQAATEVSKAGADRVNVMTTEYAETTEQLKETKGVMDERGAKMTDTSPLVHIKGALKTLATEIKNFELRIGVVSHTLLQAKCRQASAASARRRGGEADADGQSYQDPEYDPSDEDSN
;
A
#
# COMPACT_ATOMS: atom_id res chain seq x y z
N MET A 1 -15.78 6.54 51.84
CA MET A 1 -14.68 7.00 50.99
C MET A 1 -14.85 6.29 49.68
N ALA A 2 -15.41 7.00 48.71
CA ALA A 2 -15.70 6.48 47.38
C ALA A 2 -14.39 6.51 46.57
N ASP A 3 -14.09 5.39 45.96
CA ASP A 3 -12.94 5.15 45.09
C ASP A 3 -13.25 5.78 43.72
N GLU A 4 -12.57 6.87 43.38
CA GLU A 4 -12.68 7.53 42.09
C GLU A 4 -11.99 6.65 41.05
N GLY A 5 -12.79 6.09 40.14
CA GLY A 5 -12.33 5.31 39.01
C GLY A 5 -11.46 6.15 38.08
N ASP A 6 -10.22 5.68 37.91
CA ASP A 6 -9.29 6.10 36.87
C ASP A 6 -9.90 5.82 35.49
N ALA A 7 -10.20 6.88 34.76
CA ALA A 7 -10.70 6.79 33.39
C ALA A 7 -9.55 6.38 32.46
N PRO A 8 -9.76 5.45 31.50
CA PRO A 8 -8.69 5.04 30.61
C PRO A 8 -8.30 6.22 29.72
N ALA A 9 -7.02 6.60 29.79
CA ALA A 9 -6.41 7.60 28.93
C ALA A 9 -6.67 7.25 27.45
N GLU A 10 -7.37 8.15 26.78
CA GLU A 10 -7.65 8.10 25.35
C GLU A 10 -6.32 8.01 24.59
N GLN A 11 -6.04 6.84 24.01
CA GLN A 11 -4.83 6.61 23.21
C GLN A 11 -4.87 7.53 22.00
N VAL A 12 -4.04 8.57 22.02
CA VAL A 12 -3.77 9.43 20.86
C VAL A 12 -3.37 8.53 19.69
N PRO A 13 -3.99 8.63 18.50
CA PRO A 13 -3.64 7.79 17.36
C PRO A 13 -2.16 8.00 17.05
N ARG A 14 -1.39 6.91 16.97
CA ARG A 14 0.02 6.99 16.60
C ARG A 14 0.14 7.57 15.19
N ASP A 15 0.78 8.73 15.08
CA ASP A 15 1.18 9.41 13.83
C ASP A 15 2.20 8.61 12.98
N ASP A 16 2.45 7.33 13.30
CA ASP A 16 3.44 6.49 12.62
C ASP A 16 3.12 6.31 11.13
N VAL A 17 1.84 6.23 10.77
CA VAL A 17 1.39 6.06 9.37
C VAL A 17 1.68 7.31 8.54
N SER A 18 1.37 8.50 9.07
CA SER A 18 1.61 9.76 8.35
C SER A 18 3.11 10.04 8.18
N VAL A 19 3.93 9.72 9.19
CA VAL A 19 5.40 9.84 9.11
C VAL A 19 5.97 8.86 8.09
N THR A 20 5.50 7.62 8.07
CA THR A 20 5.93 6.61 7.07
C THR A 20 5.59 7.04 5.65
N LEU A 21 4.35 7.50 5.41
CA LEU A 21 3.92 8.02 4.11
C LEU A 21 4.75 9.25 3.70
N MET A 22 5.04 10.16 4.63
CA MET A 22 5.88 11.31 4.35
C MET A 22 7.32 10.91 4.00
N GLY A 23 7.88 9.90 4.67
CA GLY A 23 9.18 9.31 4.32
C GLY A 23 9.21 8.81 2.87
N ASN A 24 8.20 8.05 2.45
CA ASN A 24 8.06 7.59 1.06
C ASN A 24 7.96 8.78 0.08
N VAL A 25 7.15 9.78 0.41
CA VAL A 25 7.02 11.02 -0.36
C VAL A 25 8.38 11.71 -0.52
N LEU A 26 9.20 11.81 0.52
CA LEU A 26 10.52 12.44 0.42
C LEU A 26 11.46 11.71 -0.51
N GLU A 27 11.52 10.38 -0.45
CA GLU A 27 12.36 9.62 -1.37
C GLU A 27 11.91 9.82 -2.82
N LYS A 28 10.61 9.78 -3.07
CA LYS A 28 10.04 10.08 -4.40
C LYS A 28 10.35 11.53 -4.84
N LEU A 29 10.26 12.51 -3.94
CA LEU A 29 10.60 13.90 -4.21
C LEU A 29 12.08 14.10 -4.54
N ARG A 30 12.99 13.42 -3.82
CA ARG A 30 14.44 13.45 -4.10
C ARG A 30 14.73 12.92 -5.50
N VAL A 31 14.10 11.81 -5.90
CA VAL A 31 14.17 11.29 -7.27
C VAL A 31 13.63 12.30 -8.29
N LEU A 32 12.54 13.00 -7.96
CA LEU A 32 11.98 14.05 -8.82
C LEU A 32 12.87 15.31 -8.90
N GLN A 33 13.94 15.40 -8.11
CA GLN A 33 14.87 16.53 -8.00
C GLN A 33 14.18 17.83 -7.61
N TYR A 34 13.23 17.74 -6.67
CA TYR A 34 12.44 18.91 -6.23
C TYR A 34 13.31 20.07 -5.71
N GLU A 35 14.45 19.77 -5.09
CA GLU A 35 15.41 20.76 -4.59
C GLU A 35 15.95 21.69 -5.69
N ARG A 36 16.06 21.23 -6.94
CA ARG A 36 16.53 22.08 -8.05
C ARG A 36 15.53 23.17 -8.40
N GLU A 37 14.23 22.90 -8.29
CA GLU A 37 13.19 23.89 -8.58
C GLU A 37 12.91 24.79 -7.37
N PHE A 38 12.87 24.21 -6.16
CA PHE A 38 12.61 24.98 -4.95
C PHE A 38 13.84 25.74 -4.43
N GLY A 39 15.05 25.26 -4.67
CA GLY A 39 16.31 25.91 -4.27
C GLY A 39 16.60 27.22 -4.99
N LYS A 40 15.87 27.54 -6.07
CA LYS A 40 15.90 28.87 -6.71
C LYS A 40 15.26 29.95 -5.82
N LYS A 41 14.42 29.58 -4.84
CA LYS A 41 13.83 30.50 -3.88
C LYS A 41 14.83 30.75 -2.73
N LYS A 42 15.15 32.02 -2.48
CA LYS A 42 16.16 32.51 -1.52
C LYS A 42 15.99 32.09 -0.04
N SER A 43 14.92 31.38 0.30
CA SER A 43 14.54 30.98 1.66
C SER A 43 14.07 29.51 1.73
N PHE A 44 14.42 28.69 0.74
CA PHE A 44 14.00 27.29 0.73
C PHE A 44 14.83 26.46 1.71
N VAL A 45 14.13 25.73 2.57
CA VAL A 45 14.70 24.71 3.46
C VAL A 45 14.20 23.36 2.94
N PRO A 46 15.09 22.36 2.74
CA PRO A 46 14.68 21.02 2.34
C PRO A 46 13.64 20.43 3.30
N PHE A 47 12.68 19.68 2.75
CA PHE A 47 11.63 19.08 3.56
C PHE A 47 12.21 17.92 4.40
N ASN A 48 11.70 17.79 5.63
CA ASN A 48 12.03 16.70 6.55
C ASN A 48 10.85 15.71 6.68
N GLU A 49 11.11 14.56 7.31
CA GLU A 49 10.14 13.45 7.44
C GLU A 49 8.87 13.82 8.21
N THR A 50 8.88 14.93 8.95
CA THR A 50 7.75 15.38 9.75
C THR A 50 7.00 16.58 9.13
N GLN A 51 7.50 17.16 8.03
CA GLN A 51 7.06 18.45 7.49
C GLN A 51 5.56 18.52 7.20
N PHE A 52 4.99 17.46 6.62
CA PHE A 52 3.56 17.33 6.33
C PHE A 52 2.91 16.17 7.11
N ALA A 53 3.67 15.35 7.83
CA ALA A 53 3.13 14.27 8.65
C ALA A 53 2.43 14.80 9.90
N VAL A 54 3.03 15.82 10.53
CA VAL A 54 2.54 16.46 11.75
C VAL A 54 2.56 17.97 11.62
N MET A 55 1.89 18.65 12.54
CA MET A 55 2.01 20.11 12.63
C MET A 55 3.45 20.46 13.01
N SER A 56 4.17 21.19 12.15
CA SER A 56 5.59 21.47 12.33
C SER A 56 5.75 22.45 13.48
N ALA A 57 6.45 22.03 14.54
CA ALA A 57 6.76 22.86 15.68
C ALA A 57 7.47 24.15 15.22
N GLY A 58 6.82 25.30 15.42
CA GLY A 58 7.34 26.63 15.04
C GLY A 58 6.85 27.18 13.69
N THR A 59 6.01 26.48 12.93
CA THR A 59 5.41 26.99 11.68
C THR A 59 3.90 27.16 11.83
N ASN A 60 3.35 28.29 11.35
CA ASN A 60 1.91 28.53 11.34
C ASN A 60 1.20 27.52 10.42
N ALA A 61 0.04 26.99 10.83
CA ALA A 61 -0.76 26.05 10.02
C ALA A 61 -1.03 26.56 8.59
N SER A 62 -1.31 27.86 8.44
CA SER A 62 -1.49 28.50 7.13
C SER A 62 -0.23 28.48 6.26
N ALA A 63 0.96 28.53 6.86
CA ALA A 63 2.23 28.45 6.13
C ALA A 63 2.56 27.01 5.70
N GLN A 64 2.21 26.02 6.52
CA GLN A 64 2.28 24.60 6.12
C GLN A 64 1.31 24.32 4.97
N PHE A 65 0.06 24.77 5.07
CA PHE A 65 -0.93 24.63 4.01
C PHE A 65 -0.48 25.30 2.70
N LYS A 66 0.10 26.50 2.78
CA LYS A 66 0.70 27.15 1.61
C LYS A 66 1.85 26.34 1.01
N SER A 67 2.74 25.81 1.85
CA SER A 67 3.86 24.98 1.41
C SER A 67 3.37 23.68 0.75
N PHE A 68 2.30 23.09 1.28
CA PHE A 68 1.62 21.93 0.70
C PHE A 68 1.07 22.25 -0.70
N LEU A 69 0.35 23.36 -0.86
CA LEU A 69 -0.17 23.76 -2.19
C LEU A 69 0.93 24.09 -3.19
N ASP A 70 2.00 24.75 -2.77
CA ASP A 70 3.18 25.02 -3.61
C ASP A 70 3.80 23.69 -4.11
N LEU A 71 3.89 22.68 -3.23
CA LEU A 71 4.40 21.34 -3.58
C LEU A 71 3.46 20.58 -4.53
N VAL A 72 2.17 20.55 -4.24
CA VAL A 72 1.14 19.95 -5.10
C VAL A 72 1.16 20.57 -6.49
N THR A 73 1.29 21.90 -6.58
CA THR A 73 1.40 22.61 -7.86
C THR A 73 2.62 22.16 -8.66
N PHE A 74 3.77 21.99 -8.01
CA PHE A 74 4.98 21.48 -8.65
C PHE A 74 4.80 20.03 -9.15
N LEU A 75 4.21 19.16 -8.32
CA LEU A 75 4.00 17.76 -8.65
C LEU A 75 3.00 17.59 -9.79
N LEU A 76 1.85 18.28 -9.75
CA LEU A 76 0.83 18.23 -10.81
C LEU A 76 1.37 18.76 -12.14
N LYS A 77 2.19 19.81 -12.11
CA LYS A 77 2.90 20.28 -13.30
C LYS A 77 3.84 19.22 -13.88
N SER A 78 4.47 18.43 -13.00
CA SER A 78 5.32 17.31 -13.42
C SER A 78 4.52 16.13 -14.01
N CYS A 79 3.24 16.01 -13.65
CA CYS A 79 2.28 15.06 -14.25
C CYS A 79 1.66 15.59 -15.56
N GLY A 80 2.01 16.78 -16.03
CA GLY A 80 1.38 17.41 -17.20
C GLY A 80 -0.05 17.92 -16.96
N GLN A 81 -0.46 18.06 -15.70
CA GLN A 81 -1.73 18.68 -15.31
C GLN A 81 -1.49 20.16 -14.98
N ASP A 82 -2.31 21.05 -15.54
CA ASP A 82 -2.26 22.47 -15.22
C ASP A 82 -3.09 22.75 -13.97
N PHE A 83 -2.43 22.77 -12.82
CA PHE A 83 -3.03 23.12 -11.54
C PHE A 83 -2.54 24.50 -11.12
N ALA A 84 -3.40 25.51 -11.25
CA ALA A 84 -3.12 26.87 -10.82
C ALA A 84 -4.01 27.23 -9.62
N VAL A 85 -3.35 27.57 -8.51
CA VAL A 85 -4.00 28.17 -7.35
C VAL A 85 -3.93 29.68 -7.47
N ASP A 86 -5.06 30.36 -7.45
CA ASP A 86 -5.10 31.83 -7.51
C ASP A 86 -4.56 32.41 -6.19
N LYS A 87 -3.88 33.55 -6.24
CA LYS A 87 -3.38 34.26 -5.05
C LYS A 87 -4.51 34.69 -4.10
N TYR A 88 -5.72 34.84 -4.62
CA TYR A 88 -6.93 35.23 -3.87
C TYR A 88 -7.85 34.05 -3.54
N ASP A 89 -7.51 32.82 -3.94
CA ASP A 89 -8.30 31.65 -3.57
C ASP A 89 -8.27 31.46 -2.05
N ASP A 90 -9.44 31.32 -1.43
CA ASP A 90 -9.52 30.89 -0.05
C ASP A 90 -9.09 29.40 0.09
N PRO A 91 -8.70 28.95 1.31
CA PRO A 91 -8.25 27.58 1.50
C PRO A 91 -9.25 26.50 1.09
N ASN A 92 -10.56 26.75 1.21
CA ASN A 92 -11.57 25.77 0.80
C ASN A 92 -11.66 25.70 -0.72
N THR A 93 -11.62 26.85 -1.40
CA THR A 93 -11.62 26.91 -2.87
C THR A 93 -10.40 26.18 -3.44
N SER A 94 -9.22 26.39 -2.86
CA SER A 94 -7.98 25.70 -3.25
C SER A 94 -8.07 24.17 -3.04
N VAL A 95 -8.59 23.73 -1.89
CA VAL A 95 -8.79 22.29 -1.60
C VAL A 95 -9.82 21.67 -2.53
N ASN A 96 -10.93 22.37 -2.83
CA ASN A 96 -11.95 21.85 -3.74
C ASN A 96 -11.42 21.68 -5.16
N LYS A 97 -10.61 22.64 -5.65
CA LYS A 97 -9.89 22.51 -6.92
C LYS A 97 -8.94 21.30 -6.88
N LEU A 98 -8.19 21.13 -5.80
CA LEU A 98 -7.29 19.98 -5.63
C LEU A 98 -8.04 18.65 -5.65
N ILE A 99 -9.15 18.54 -4.90
CA ILE A 99 -9.99 17.34 -4.86
C ILE A 99 -10.51 17.00 -6.27
N LEU A 100 -10.92 18.00 -7.04
CA LEU A 100 -11.38 17.77 -8.42
C LEU A 100 -10.25 17.22 -9.29
N THR A 101 -9.04 17.78 -9.20
CA THR A 101 -7.87 17.27 -9.95
C THR A 101 -7.45 15.87 -9.51
N LEU A 102 -7.50 15.57 -8.21
CA LEU A 102 -7.21 14.25 -7.67
C LEU A 102 -8.21 13.20 -8.17
N LYS A 103 -9.50 13.55 -8.26
CA LYS A 103 -10.52 12.67 -8.86
C LYS A 103 -10.24 12.39 -10.33
N THR A 104 -9.84 13.40 -11.10
CA THR A 104 -9.49 13.22 -12.53
C THR A 104 -8.29 12.28 -12.70
N LEU A 105 -7.34 12.30 -11.77
CA LEU A 105 -6.18 11.40 -11.76
C LEU A 105 -6.50 9.99 -11.22
N GLY A 106 -7.71 9.75 -10.71
CA GLY A 106 -8.13 8.44 -10.20
C GLY A 106 -7.77 8.18 -8.73
N PHE A 107 -7.52 9.22 -7.94
CA PHE A 107 -7.25 9.08 -6.51
C PHE A 107 -8.54 8.69 -5.74
N PRO A 108 -8.52 7.61 -4.92
CA PRO A 108 -9.64 7.25 -4.07
C PRO A 108 -9.76 8.22 -2.90
N LEU A 109 -10.71 9.15 -2.97
CA LEU A 109 -11.04 10.07 -1.88
C LEU A 109 -11.92 9.38 -0.83
N ASP A 110 -11.31 8.91 0.25
CA ASP A 110 -11.95 8.24 1.39
C ASP A 110 -12.03 9.12 2.66
N PHE A 111 -11.60 10.38 2.57
CA PHE A 111 -11.61 11.34 3.67
C PHE A 111 -12.31 12.67 3.33
N PRO A 112 -12.78 13.43 4.33
CA PRO A 112 -13.42 14.72 4.09
C PRO A 112 -12.43 15.82 3.69
N ALA A 113 -12.89 16.80 2.90
CA ALA A 113 -12.09 17.95 2.44
C ALA A 113 -11.43 18.76 3.57
N SER A 114 -12.03 18.74 4.77
CA SER A 114 -11.48 19.39 5.96
C SER A 114 -10.11 18.84 6.37
N LYS A 115 -9.78 17.58 6.03
CA LYS A 115 -8.48 16.97 6.34
C LYS A 115 -7.35 17.50 5.45
N LEU A 116 -7.60 17.71 4.15
CA LEU A 116 -6.62 18.34 3.25
C LEU A 116 -6.39 19.82 3.57
N LYS A 117 -7.41 20.50 4.09
CA LYS A 117 -7.32 21.91 4.50
C LYS A 117 -6.32 22.13 5.64
N LEU A 118 -6.06 21.13 6.47
CA LEU A 118 -5.08 21.23 7.55
C LEU A 118 -3.66 21.43 7.02
N GLY A 119 -3.35 20.91 5.82
CA GLY A 119 -2.02 20.99 5.23
C GLY A 119 -0.98 20.08 5.90
N TYR A 120 -1.41 19.21 6.82
CA TYR A 120 -0.62 18.15 7.43
C TYR A 120 -1.52 16.96 7.82
N GLY A 121 -0.91 15.80 8.09
CA GLY A 121 -1.57 14.57 8.50
C GLY A 121 -1.69 13.52 7.39
N GLU A 122 -2.24 12.36 7.74
CA GLU A 122 -2.33 11.19 6.87
C GLU A 122 -2.94 11.47 5.49
N ALA A 123 -4.09 12.16 5.43
CA ALA A 123 -4.77 12.49 4.17
C ALA A 123 -3.91 13.34 3.23
N VAL A 124 -3.09 14.23 3.80
CA VAL A 124 -2.18 15.11 3.06
C VAL A 124 -1.00 14.30 2.52
N CYS A 125 -0.39 13.46 3.36
CA CYS A 125 0.70 12.58 2.95
C CYS A 125 0.26 11.56 1.91
N ALA A 126 -0.92 10.94 2.05
CA ALA A 126 -1.47 9.99 1.08
C ALA A 126 -1.74 10.66 -0.28
N ALA A 127 -2.27 11.88 -0.29
CA ALA A 127 -2.46 12.65 -1.52
C ALA A 127 -1.11 12.99 -2.19
N LEU A 128 -0.11 13.42 -1.41
CA LEU A 128 1.23 13.70 -1.94
C LEU A 128 1.90 12.44 -2.50
N ASP A 129 1.78 11.30 -1.82
CA ASP A 129 2.36 10.03 -2.22
C ASP A 129 1.81 9.57 -3.57
N PHE A 130 0.50 9.64 -3.72
CA PHE A 130 -0.17 9.34 -4.99
C PHE A 130 0.25 10.27 -6.12
N ILE A 131 0.29 11.59 -5.91
CA ILE A 131 0.70 12.52 -6.98
C ILE A 131 2.18 12.28 -7.33
N CYS A 132 3.03 11.94 -6.36
CA CYS A 132 4.42 11.57 -6.62
C CYS A 132 4.52 10.32 -7.51
N ASP A 133 3.72 9.29 -7.27
CA ASP A 133 3.68 8.10 -8.13
C ASP A 133 3.24 8.43 -9.55
N GLN A 134 2.23 9.28 -9.70
CA GLN A 134 1.81 9.75 -11.02
C GLN A 134 2.90 10.57 -11.71
N ALA A 135 3.64 11.40 -10.97
CA ALA A 135 4.74 12.19 -11.51
C ALA A 135 5.93 11.31 -11.96
N LEU A 136 6.24 10.27 -11.19
CA LEU A 136 7.28 9.29 -11.54
C LEU A 136 6.86 8.43 -12.74
N ALA A 137 5.59 8.01 -12.79
CA ALA A 137 5.03 7.29 -13.93
C ALA A 137 5.08 8.13 -15.22
N ALA A 138 4.74 9.43 -15.14
CA ALA A 138 4.85 10.36 -16.27
C ALA A 138 6.30 10.49 -16.78
N ARG A 139 7.29 10.36 -15.88
CA ARG A 139 8.72 10.34 -16.22
C ARG A 139 9.25 8.98 -16.67
N ARG A 140 8.40 7.93 -16.67
CA ARG A 140 8.80 6.53 -16.89
C ARG A 140 9.95 6.08 -15.99
N PHE A 141 9.94 6.56 -14.75
CA PHE A 141 10.92 6.15 -13.75
C PHE A 141 10.54 4.77 -13.20
N ASP A 142 11.54 3.90 -13.03
CA ASP A 142 11.40 2.62 -12.35
C ASP A 142 12.53 2.48 -11.32
N TRP A 143 12.24 1.85 -10.18
CA TRP A 143 13.23 1.69 -9.13
C TRP A 143 14.23 0.61 -9.55
N PRO A 144 15.53 0.93 -9.68
CA PRO A 144 16.52 -0.06 -10.03
C PRO A 144 16.58 -1.14 -8.95
N ARG A 145 16.58 -2.42 -9.36
CA ARG A 145 16.74 -3.52 -8.40
C ARG A 145 18.08 -3.37 -7.68
N PRO A 146 18.09 -3.41 -6.32
CA PRO A 146 19.34 -3.36 -5.57
C PRO A 146 20.28 -4.46 -6.06
N GLN A 147 21.47 -4.07 -6.50
CA GLN A 147 22.54 -5.02 -6.76
C GLN A 147 23.24 -5.29 -5.44
N TYR A 148 22.82 -6.35 -4.77
CA TYR A 148 23.58 -6.88 -3.64
C TYR A 148 24.91 -7.40 -4.19
N PRO A 149 26.06 -6.91 -3.69
CA PRO A 149 27.31 -7.61 -3.88
C PRO A 149 27.08 -9.07 -3.51
N LYS A 150 27.57 -9.99 -4.33
CA LYS A 150 27.59 -11.39 -3.92
C LYS A 150 28.47 -11.44 -2.69
N GLU A 151 27.85 -11.56 -1.52
CA GLU A 151 28.54 -12.03 -0.33
C GLU A 151 28.95 -13.46 -0.69
N ASP A 152 30.20 -13.63 -1.08
CA ASP A 152 30.89 -14.90 -0.85
C ASP A 152 30.84 -15.05 0.67
N PHE A 153 29.78 -15.71 1.15
CA PHE A 153 29.71 -16.22 2.50
C PHE A 153 31.04 -16.93 2.69
N ALA A 154 31.88 -16.38 3.57
CA ALA A 154 33.06 -17.07 4.04
C ALA A 154 32.57 -18.46 4.42
N ASP A 155 33.04 -19.46 3.68
CA ASP A 155 32.84 -20.87 4.02
C ASP A 155 33.01 -20.96 5.52
N GLU A 156 31.97 -21.42 6.21
CA GLU A 156 32.03 -21.68 7.64
C GLU A 156 33.32 -22.46 7.87
N ALA A 157 34.30 -21.80 8.49
CA ALA A 157 35.53 -22.45 8.84
C ALA A 157 35.13 -23.58 9.78
N VAL A 158 35.23 -24.81 9.27
CA VAL A 158 35.09 -26.02 10.07
C VAL A 158 36.06 -25.85 11.22
N VAL A 159 35.51 -25.67 12.41
CA VAL A 159 36.29 -25.53 13.63
C VAL A 159 36.98 -26.88 13.82
N ASP A 160 38.29 -26.92 13.58
CA ASP A 160 39.11 -28.09 13.86
C ASP A 160 39.30 -28.16 15.37
N ASP A 161 38.49 -28.99 16.02
CA ASP A 161 38.49 -29.22 17.47
C ASP A 161 39.81 -29.84 17.99
N GLU A 162 40.79 -30.11 17.12
CA GLU A 162 42.08 -30.73 17.47
C GLU A 162 43.29 -29.76 17.41
N ALA A 163 43.06 -28.48 17.11
CA ALA A 163 44.08 -27.43 17.20
C ALA A 163 44.27 -26.94 18.65
N GLU A 164 44.88 -27.78 19.49
CA GLU A 164 45.41 -27.36 20.80
C GLU A 164 46.58 -26.37 20.57
N VAL A 165 46.31 -25.07 20.76
CA VAL A 165 47.34 -24.02 20.68
C VAL A 165 48.19 -24.06 21.94
N ASP A 166 49.37 -24.68 21.83
CA ASP A 166 50.45 -24.63 22.80
C ASP A 166 51.02 -23.20 22.88
N THR A 167 50.70 -22.46 23.94
CA THR A 167 51.20 -21.11 24.20
C THR A 167 52.53 -21.13 24.97
N THR A 168 53.50 -21.96 24.56
CA THR A 168 54.82 -22.02 25.21
C THR A 168 56.00 -21.85 24.25
N ASN A 169 55.94 -20.87 23.35
CA ASN A 169 57.12 -20.16 22.88
C ASN A 169 56.72 -19.03 21.93
N ASP A 170 56.76 -17.78 22.41
CA ASP A 170 56.86 -16.59 21.55
C ASP A 170 57.62 -15.51 22.32
N ASP A 171 58.90 -15.82 22.60
CA ASP A 171 59.97 -14.83 22.60
C ASP A 171 60.66 -14.99 21.24
N ASP A 172 60.31 -14.17 20.23
CA ASP A 172 61.29 -13.83 19.20
C ASP A 172 61.02 -12.45 18.59
N ASP A 173 61.96 -11.57 18.87
CA ASP A 173 62.22 -10.31 18.20
C ASP A 173 62.49 -10.56 16.71
N ASN A 174 61.59 -10.13 15.82
CA ASN A 174 61.97 -9.93 14.43
C ASN A 174 61.19 -8.78 13.78
N ALA A 175 61.47 -7.58 14.27
CA ALA A 175 61.23 -6.35 13.53
C ALA A 175 62.22 -6.29 12.35
N LEU A 176 61.72 -6.49 11.12
CA LEU A 176 62.44 -6.23 9.87
C LEU A 176 62.41 -4.71 9.55
N PRO A 177 63.55 -4.00 9.55
CA PRO A 177 63.64 -2.66 9.01
C PRO A 177 64.20 -2.71 7.57
N GLY A 178 63.68 -1.88 6.67
CA GLY A 178 64.37 -1.56 5.42
C GLY A 178 63.50 -1.64 4.18
N ARG A 179 62.83 -0.53 3.85
CA ARG A 179 62.44 -0.23 2.46
C ARG A 179 62.23 1.27 2.26
N GLU A 180 63.30 2.07 2.35
CA GLU A 180 63.25 3.49 1.95
C GLU A 180 64.46 3.98 1.12
N GLU A 181 65.46 3.14 0.78
CA GLU A 181 66.71 3.65 0.15
C GLU A 181 66.79 3.62 -1.40
N GLU A 182 65.78 3.12 -2.12
CA GLU A 182 65.89 2.99 -3.60
C GLU A 182 65.48 4.25 -4.41
N ALA A 183 65.05 5.33 -3.76
CA ALA A 183 64.57 6.53 -4.46
C ALA A 183 65.60 7.69 -4.56
N GLU A 184 66.68 7.67 -3.77
CA GLU A 184 67.68 8.77 -3.74
C GLU A 184 68.91 8.54 -4.64
N GLU A 185 69.13 7.34 -5.18
CA GLU A 185 70.29 7.06 -6.04
C GLU A 185 70.16 7.62 -7.47
N LEU A 186 68.93 7.80 -7.99
CA LEU A 186 68.70 8.21 -9.38
C LEU A 186 69.03 9.69 -9.68
N TYR A 187 69.13 10.53 -8.65
CA TYR A 187 69.45 11.96 -8.81
C TYR A 187 70.95 12.27 -8.69
N SER A 188 71.76 11.33 -8.19
CA SER A 188 73.19 11.56 -7.93
C SER A 188 74.09 11.34 -9.16
N ASP A 189 73.58 10.66 -10.19
CA ASP A 189 74.33 10.32 -11.41
C ASP A 189 74.33 11.43 -12.48
N LEU A 190 73.40 12.39 -12.40
CA LEU A 190 73.34 13.51 -13.35
C LEU A 190 74.35 14.63 -13.03
N ILE A 191 74.88 14.67 -11.80
CA ILE A 191 75.85 15.69 -11.36
C ILE A 191 77.30 15.18 -11.42
N ARG A 192 77.51 13.86 -11.58
CA ARG A 192 78.83 13.21 -11.67
C ARG A 192 79.29 12.93 -13.11
N GLY A 193 78.69 13.58 -14.09
CA GLY A 193 79.15 13.61 -15.50
C GLY A 193 80.15 14.74 -15.80
N GLY A 194 80.75 15.33 -14.76
CA GLY A 194 81.79 16.36 -14.88
C GLY A 194 83.08 15.76 -15.42
N LYS A 195 83.28 15.86 -16.74
CA LYS A 195 84.52 15.51 -17.42
C LYS A 195 85.72 16.21 -16.77
N THR A 196 86.76 15.40 -16.66
CA THR A 196 88.14 15.65 -16.24
C THR A 196 88.74 16.97 -16.74
N ALA A 197 89.53 17.58 -15.87
CA ALA A 197 90.22 18.86 -16.00
C ALA A 197 91.36 18.91 -17.06
N GLU A 198 91.29 18.07 -18.09
CA GLU A 198 92.24 18.08 -19.22
C GLU A 198 91.64 18.74 -20.49
N ASP A 199 90.32 18.94 -20.56
CA ASP A 199 89.64 19.69 -21.63
C ASP A 199 89.70 21.23 -21.43
N GLN A 200 90.11 21.72 -20.25
CA GLN A 200 90.20 23.17 -19.98
C GLN A 200 91.32 23.86 -20.76
N HIS A 201 92.35 23.13 -21.18
CA HIS A 201 93.47 23.71 -21.95
C HIS A 201 93.21 23.74 -23.46
N ASP A 202 92.33 22.88 -23.99
CA ASP A 202 91.91 22.89 -25.40
C ASP A 202 90.80 23.93 -25.68
N LEU A 203 89.96 24.22 -24.69
CA LEU A 203 89.02 25.33 -24.76
C LEU A 203 89.75 26.68 -24.85
N ASP A 204 90.81 26.90 -24.06
CA ASP A 204 91.53 28.19 -24.03
C ASP A 204 92.35 28.45 -25.32
N GLN A 205 92.86 27.41 -25.98
CA GLN A 205 93.49 27.55 -27.30
C GLN A 205 92.47 27.79 -28.43
N SER A 206 91.24 27.29 -28.28
CA SER A 206 90.14 27.57 -29.22
C SER A 206 89.64 29.04 -29.14
N PHE A 207 89.76 29.68 -27.97
CA PHE A 207 89.47 31.11 -27.77
C PHE A 207 90.60 32.06 -28.22
N GLN A 208 91.81 31.54 -28.42
CA GLN A 208 92.98 32.31 -28.89
C GLN A 208 93.23 32.25 -30.40
N GLN A 209 92.41 31.52 -31.16
CA GLN A 209 92.30 31.80 -32.58
C GLN A 209 91.66 33.18 -32.72
N MET A 210 92.46 34.16 -33.13
CA MET A 210 91.98 35.47 -33.55
C MET A 210 90.81 35.25 -34.51
N ILE A 211 89.58 35.43 -34.03
CA ILE A 211 88.36 35.34 -34.84
C ILE A 211 88.42 36.52 -35.80
N MET A 212 89.13 36.34 -36.91
CA MET A 212 89.06 37.25 -38.03
C MET A 212 87.66 37.04 -38.61
N SER A 213 86.76 37.97 -38.32
CA SER A 213 85.44 37.94 -38.90
C SER A 213 85.59 38.02 -40.43
N GLU A 214 85.39 36.92 -41.16
CA GLU A 214 85.02 36.94 -42.59
C GLU A 214 83.61 37.51 -42.80
N VAL A 215 83.16 38.35 -41.87
CA VAL A 215 81.86 38.97 -41.92
C VAL A 215 82.07 40.29 -42.65
N ASP A 216 81.62 40.34 -43.90
CA ASP A 216 81.54 41.59 -44.65
C ASP A 216 80.77 42.63 -43.82
N PRO A 217 81.40 43.78 -43.48
CA PRO A 217 80.77 44.81 -42.66
C PRO A 217 79.42 45.29 -43.19
N LEU A 218 79.22 45.24 -44.52
CA LEU A 218 77.95 45.60 -45.15
C LEU A 218 76.88 44.53 -44.92
N LEU A 219 77.21 43.25 -45.12
CA LEU A 219 76.33 42.12 -44.82
C LEU A 219 75.94 42.10 -43.33
N TRP A 220 76.90 42.30 -42.42
CA TRP A 220 76.60 42.41 -40.99
C TRP A 220 75.63 43.54 -40.68
N LYS A 221 75.84 44.71 -41.29
CA LYS A 221 74.97 45.87 -41.08
C LYS A 221 73.56 45.61 -41.62
N THR A 222 73.43 44.98 -42.79
CA THR A 222 72.12 44.61 -43.33
C THR A 222 71.42 43.55 -42.47
N GLU A 223 72.18 42.62 -41.91
CA GLU A 223 71.66 41.61 -40.99
C GLU A 223 71.25 42.21 -39.65
N LEU A 224 71.99 43.20 -39.15
CA LEU A 224 71.66 43.98 -37.96
C LEU A 224 70.39 44.83 -38.17
N GLU A 225 70.23 45.42 -39.35
CA GLU A 225 69.02 46.16 -39.74
C GLU A 225 67.81 45.23 -39.92
N ARG A 226 68.03 43.99 -40.37
CA ARG A 226 66.99 42.95 -40.51
C ARG A 226 66.57 42.34 -39.18
N VAL A 227 67.52 42.07 -38.29
CA VAL A 227 67.31 41.34 -37.02
C VAL A 227 67.05 42.29 -35.85
N GLY A 228 67.54 43.53 -35.90
CA GLY A 228 67.31 44.56 -34.89
C GLY A 228 65.82 44.77 -34.54
N PRO A 229 64.90 44.84 -35.52
CA PRO A 229 63.46 44.91 -35.25
C PRO A 229 62.87 43.65 -34.62
N ARG A 230 63.50 42.47 -34.82
CA ARG A 230 63.06 41.18 -34.27
C ARG A 230 63.61 40.93 -32.86
N LEU A 231 64.78 41.49 -32.55
CA LEU A 231 65.44 41.43 -31.23
C LEU A 231 65.04 42.57 -30.30
N LYS A 232 64.48 43.66 -30.83
CA LYS A 232 63.58 44.49 -30.04
C LYS A 232 62.43 43.59 -29.62
N VAL A 233 62.60 42.91 -28.48
CA VAL A 233 61.50 42.59 -27.56
C VAL A 233 60.63 43.82 -27.63
N LYS A 234 59.41 43.70 -28.18
CA LYS A 234 58.50 44.84 -28.35
C LYS A 234 58.35 45.47 -26.98
N GLY A 235 59.19 46.45 -26.68
CA GLY A 235 59.28 47.19 -25.43
C GLY A 235 58.13 48.16 -25.32
N GLY A 236 56.95 47.76 -25.79
CA GLY A 236 55.71 48.28 -25.28
C GLY A 236 55.47 47.62 -23.92
N ALA A 237 54.77 48.33 -23.05
CA ALA A 237 54.42 47.91 -21.70
C ALA A 237 53.93 46.44 -21.58
N ALA A 238 53.42 45.83 -22.65
CA ALA A 238 52.97 44.44 -22.71
C ALA A 238 54.06 43.36 -22.60
N ALA A 239 55.26 43.52 -23.19
CA ALA A 239 56.31 42.48 -23.07
C ALA A 239 57.06 42.58 -21.73
N ALA A 240 57.20 43.81 -21.21
CA ALA A 240 57.67 44.05 -19.85
C ALA A 240 56.63 43.60 -18.80
N ALA A 241 55.34 43.60 -19.12
CA ALA A 241 54.29 43.00 -18.31
C ALA A 241 54.38 41.46 -18.34
N ALA A 242 54.48 40.83 -19.52
CA ALA A 242 54.60 39.38 -19.64
C ALA A 242 55.85 38.78 -18.96
N GLY A 243 57.00 39.49 -19.02
CA GLY A 243 58.22 39.10 -18.28
C GLY A 243 58.12 39.31 -16.75
N LYS A 244 57.21 40.18 -16.30
CA LYS A 244 56.88 40.36 -14.87
C LYS A 244 55.79 39.39 -14.42
N GLU A 245 54.95 38.91 -15.32
CA GLU A 245 53.85 37.99 -15.03
C GLU A 245 54.39 36.65 -14.52
N TRP A 246 55.34 36.01 -15.20
CA TRP A 246 55.86 34.71 -14.74
C TRP A 246 56.62 34.81 -13.41
N HIS A 247 57.39 35.88 -13.20
CA HIS A 247 58.03 36.17 -11.91
C HIS A 247 56.98 36.36 -10.81
N ALA A 248 55.93 37.15 -11.07
CA ALA A 248 54.83 37.35 -10.14
C ALA A 248 54.03 36.06 -9.90
N HIS A 249 53.96 35.15 -10.87
CA HIS A 249 53.37 33.82 -10.70
C HIS A 249 54.24 32.94 -9.81
N ILE A 250 55.56 32.93 -9.98
CA ILE A 250 56.49 32.16 -9.13
C ILE A 250 56.49 32.69 -7.69
N GLU A 251 56.51 34.01 -7.49
CA GLU A 251 56.44 34.60 -6.15
C GLU A 251 55.10 34.27 -5.48
N ARG A 252 53.98 34.34 -6.22
CA ARG A 252 52.67 33.88 -5.71
C ARG A 252 52.67 32.39 -5.39
N SER A 253 53.30 31.54 -6.21
CA SER A 253 53.42 30.11 -5.93
C SER A 253 54.22 29.84 -4.66
N ARG A 254 55.32 30.57 -4.42
CA ARG A 254 56.10 30.47 -3.17
C ARG A 254 55.33 30.96 -1.96
N GLU A 255 54.51 32.01 -2.12
CA GLU A 255 53.63 32.49 -1.04
C GLU A 255 52.53 31.47 -0.72
N HIS A 256 51.90 30.89 -1.75
CA HIS A 256 50.92 29.81 -1.58
C HIS A 256 51.55 28.55 -0.98
N GLU A 257 52.78 28.21 -1.34
CA GLU A 257 53.54 27.09 -0.74
C GLU A 257 53.73 27.30 0.77
N LYS A 258 54.09 28.50 1.21
CA LYS A 258 54.18 28.83 2.65
C LYS A 258 52.83 28.68 3.35
N ILE A 259 51.77 29.24 2.77
CA ILE A 259 50.41 29.13 3.32
C ILE A 259 49.97 27.66 3.39
N MET A 260 50.31 26.86 2.37
CA MET A 260 49.99 25.44 2.33
C MET A 260 50.75 24.67 3.41
N ASN A 261 52.04 24.94 3.59
CA ASN A 261 52.86 24.32 4.63
C ASN A 261 52.40 24.68 6.05
N GLU A 262 51.78 25.84 6.24
CA GLU A 262 51.20 26.24 7.53
C GLU A 262 49.82 25.61 7.78
N LEU A 263 48.95 25.58 6.78
CA LEU A 263 47.55 25.16 6.95
C LEU A 263 47.34 23.65 6.82
N LEU A 264 48.11 22.97 5.96
CA LEU A 264 47.94 21.56 5.65
C LEU A 264 48.15 20.64 6.88
N PRO A 265 49.20 20.82 7.71
CA PRO A 265 49.39 19.99 8.90
C PRO A 265 48.26 20.16 9.91
N ARG A 266 47.76 21.39 10.08
CA ARG A 266 46.64 21.69 10.97
C ARG A 266 45.35 21.05 10.47
N ALA A 267 45.04 21.18 9.17
CA ALA A 267 43.86 20.56 8.57
C ALA A 267 43.91 19.03 8.67
N ASN A 268 45.07 18.42 8.39
CA ASN A 268 45.28 16.98 8.54
C ASN A 268 45.13 16.53 9.99
N GLY A 269 45.65 17.29 10.96
CA GLY A 269 45.48 17.00 12.38
C GLY A 269 44.01 17.05 12.82
N GLN A 270 43.26 18.06 12.38
CA GLN A 270 41.83 18.18 12.66
C GLN A 270 41.02 17.04 12.02
N LEU A 271 41.32 16.70 10.76
CA LEU A 271 40.67 15.58 10.07
C LEU A 271 40.97 14.23 10.74
N ARG A 272 42.22 14.02 11.19
CA ARG A 272 42.61 12.80 11.89
C ARG A 272 41.90 12.69 13.25
N LEU A 273 41.81 13.78 14.00
CA LEU A 273 41.07 13.82 15.27
C LEU A 273 39.57 13.54 15.06
N LEU A 274 38.97 14.12 14.02
CA LEU A 274 37.57 13.88 13.70
C LEU A 274 37.35 12.42 13.29
N GLY A 275 38.29 11.85 12.52
CA GLY A 275 38.31 10.42 12.20
C GLY A 275 38.36 9.53 13.43
N THR A 276 39.27 9.80 14.38
CA THR A 276 39.36 9.00 15.62
C THR A 276 38.11 9.13 16.48
N GLN A 277 37.58 10.34 16.63
CA GLN A 277 36.35 10.59 17.39
C GLN A 277 35.14 9.88 16.77
N LEU A 278 35.04 9.86 15.43
CA LEU A 278 33.98 9.15 14.72
C LEU A 278 34.12 7.64 14.90
N THR A 279 35.32 7.09 14.77
CA THR A 279 35.58 5.66 15.02
C THR A 279 35.22 5.25 16.44
N GLU A 280 35.60 6.05 17.45
CA GLU A 280 35.23 5.79 18.85
C GLU A 280 33.72 5.91 19.09
N ALA A 281 33.06 6.88 18.47
CA ALA A 281 31.60 7.03 18.57
C ALA A 281 30.88 5.82 17.96
N THR A 282 31.30 5.38 16.77
CA THR A 282 30.74 4.21 16.09
C THR A 282 31.02 2.93 16.88
N GLY A 283 32.23 2.76 17.42
CA GLY A 283 32.56 1.61 18.29
C GLY A 283 31.70 1.57 19.56
N ARG A 284 31.50 2.73 20.22
CA ARG A 284 30.58 2.83 21.37
C ARG A 284 29.13 2.54 20.99
N MET A 285 28.69 2.99 19.81
CA MET A 285 27.34 2.73 19.32
C MET A 285 27.14 1.24 19.06
N GLY A 286 28.07 0.57 18.38
CA GLY A 286 28.03 -0.88 18.14
C GLY A 286 28.08 -1.69 19.43
N ALA A 287 28.88 -1.26 20.42
CA ALA A 287 28.88 -1.90 21.75
C ALA A 287 27.53 -1.76 22.47
N LYS A 288 26.90 -0.58 22.41
CA LYS A 288 25.55 -0.36 22.97
C LYS A 288 24.50 -1.18 22.24
N GLU A 289 24.56 -1.26 20.91
CA GLU A 289 23.66 -2.08 20.12
C GLU A 289 23.79 -3.56 20.48
N LYS A 290 25.02 -4.09 20.57
CA LYS A 290 25.27 -5.46 20.98
C LYS A 290 24.73 -5.76 22.38
N MET A 291 24.94 -4.83 23.32
CA MET A 291 24.37 -4.93 24.68
C MET A 291 22.84 -4.94 24.63
N LEU A 292 22.22 -4.05 23.86
CA LEU A 292 20.77 -3.96 23.71
C LEU A 292 20.20 -5.26 23.13
N ASN A 293 20.78 -5.76 22.04
CA ASN A 293 20.38 -7.01 21.42
C ASN A 293 20.48 -8.16 22.43
N ASN A 294 21.60 -8.30 23.14
CA ASN A 294 21.74 -9.34 24.15
C ASN A 294 20.73 -9.23 25.29
N GLN A 295 20.37 -8.01 25.72
CA GLN A 295 19.37 -7.80 26.76
C GLN A 295 17.96 -8.20 26.31
N TYR A 296 17.61 -7.94 25.05
CA TYR A 296 16.28 -8.21 24.52
C TYR A 296 16.15 -9.55 23.80
N GLU A 297 17.25 -10.27 23.57
CA GLU A 297 17.23 -11.55 22.85
C GLU A 297 16.34 -12.59 23.56
N HIS A 298 16.45 -12.71 24.88
CA HIS A 298 15.56 -13.58 25.66
C HIS A 298 14.09 -13.16 25.55
N LEU A 299 13.81 -11.86 25.68
CA LEU A 299 12.43 -11.35 25.60
C LEU A 299 11.84 -11.54 24.19
N ARG A 300 12.67 -11.45 23.15
CA ARG A 300 12.29 -11.75 21.77
C ARG A 300 11.94 -13.23 21.59
N GLN A 301 12.74 -14.12 22.17
CA GLN A 301 12.48 -15.57 22.15
C GLN A 301 11.21 -15.91 22.92
N GLU A 302 10.99 -15.32 24.10
CA GLU A 302 9.75 -15.48 24.87
C GLU A 302 8.53 -14.98 24.09
N TYR A 303 8.62 -13.82 23.46
CA TYR A 303 7.54 -13.29 22.62
C TYR A 303 7.24 -14.20 21.44
N ALA A 304 8.27 -14.74 20.78
CA ALA A 304 8.10 -15.70 19.68
C ALA A 304 7.39 -16.97 20.15
N ALA A 305 7.83 -17.55 21.27
CA ALA A 305 7.19 -18.72 21.86
C ALA A 305 5.74 -18.45 22.31
N LEU A 306 5.46 -17.26 22.87
CA LEU A 306 4.11 -16.87 23.27
C LEU A 306 3.20 -16.66 22.06
N LYS A 307 3.72 -16.07 20.98
CA LYS A 307 3.00 -15.90 19.72
C LYS A 307 2.66 -17.24 19.08
N GLU A 308 3.58 -18.19 19.08
CA GLU A 308 3.33 -19.56 18.60
C GLU A 308 2.24 -20.25 19.44
N LYS A 309 2.32 -20.16 20.77
CA LYS A 309 1.27 -20.68 21.67
C LYS A 309 -0.10 -20.03 21.41
N LEU A 310 -0.14 -18.71 21.20
CA LEU A 310 -1.35 -17.99 20.87
C LEU A 310 -1.92 -18.48 19.53
N GLN A 311 -1.09 -18.62 18.50
CA GLN A 311 -1.50 -19.14 17.20
C GLN A 311 -2.10 -20.55 17.33
N ALA A 312 -1.40 -21.47 18.01
CA ALA A 312 -1.89 -22.81 18.26
C ALA A 312 -3.24 -22.82 19.01
N ALA A 313 -3.40 -21.98 20.04
CA ALA A 313 -4.66 -21.84 20.76
C ALA A 313 -5.79 -21.28 19.87
N THR A 314 -5.49 -20.32 19.00
CA THR A 314 -6.47 -19.77 18.06
C THR A 314 -6.90 -20.79 17.01
N GLU A 315 -5.99 -21.64 16.54
CA GLU A 315 -6.29 -22.72 15.60
C GLU A 315 -7.18 -23.79 16.24
N VAL A 316 -6.89 -24.17 17.49
CA VAL A 316 -7.75 -25.10 18.26
C VAL A 316 -9.15 -24.51 18.49
N SER A 317 -9.23 -23.22 18.83
CA SER A 317 -10.51 -22.53 19.01
C SER A 317 -11.33 -22.48 17.71
N LYS A 318 -10.70 -22.15 16.59
CA LYS A 318 -11.32 -22.18 15.25
C LYS A 318 -11.82 -23.59 14.89
N ALA A 319 -10.98 -24.60 15.05
CA ALA A 319 -11.37 -25.99 14.80
C ALA A 319 -12.53 -26.44 15.71
N GLY A 320 -12.56 -25.98 16.96
CA GLY A 320 -13.68 -26.18 17.88
C GLY A 320 -14.97 -25.52 17.40
N ALA A 321 -14.89 -24.25 16.96
CA ALA A 321 -16.03 -23.52 16.41
C ALA A 321 -16.58 -24.19 15.13
N ASP A 322 -15.70 -24.63 14.23
CA ASP A 322 -16.08 -25.36 13.02
C ASP A 322 -16.79 -26.67 13.36
N ARG A 323 -16.28 -27.42 14.35
CA ARG A 323 -16.92 -28.65 14.82
C ARG A 323 -18.30 -28.39 15.44
N VAL A 324 -18.47 -27.31 16.19
CA VAL A 324 -19.77 -26.91 16.74
C VAL A 324 -20.74 -26.52 15.62
N ASN A 325 -20.28 -25.82 14.59
CA ASN A 325 -21.10 -25.49 13.42
C ASN A 325 -21.57 -26.74 12.70
N VAL A 326 -20.68 -27.72 12.48
CA VAL A 326 -21.04 -29.01 11.87
C VAL A 326 -22.09 -29.74 12.73
N MET A 327 -21.88 -29.86 14.04
CA MET A 327 -22.83 -30.49 14.96
C MET A 327 -24.18 -29.75 14.97
N THR A 328 -24.17 -28.43 14.85
CA THR A 328 -25.40 -27.61 14.77
C THR A 328 -26.16 -27.88 13.47
N THR A 329 -25.46 -28.02 12.34
CA THR A 329 -26.09 -28.38 11.07
C THR A 329 -26.65 -29.80 11.07
N GLU A 330 -25.92 -30.77 11.61
CA GLU A 330 -26.39 -32.16 11.77
C GLU A 330 -27.60 -32.22 12.71
N TYR A 331 -27.61 -31.44 13.78
CA TYR A 331 -28.75 -31.33 14.70
C TYR A 331 -29.99 -30.73 14.00
N ALA A 332 -29.80 -29.70 13.17
CA ALA A 332 -30.88 -29.12 12.39
C ALA A 332 -31.45 -30.12 11.37
N GLU A 333 -30.58 -30.88 10.71
CA GLU A 333 -30.97 -31.92 9.74
C GLU A 333 -31.76 -33.04 10.42
N THR A 334 -31.26 -33.60 11.52
CA THR A 334 -31.97 -34.64 12.28
C THR A 334 -33.28 -34.14 12.87
N THR A 335 -33.36 -32.86 13.27
CA THR A 335 -34.61 -32.23 13.71
C THR A 335 -35.62 -32.13 12.56
N GLU A 336 -35.16 -31.82 11.34
CA GLU A 336 -36.04 -31.74 10.18
C GLU A 336 -36.53 -33.13 9.76
N GLN A 337 -35.66 -34.14 9.76
CA GLN A 337 -36.03 -35.54 9.56
C GLN A 337 -37.06 -36.01 10.61
N LEU A 338 -36.92 -35.58 11.87
CA LEU A 338 -37.90 -35.88 12.91
C LEU A 338 -39.26 -35.21 12.61
N LYS A 339 -39.28 -33.95 12.17
CA LYS A 339 -40.53 -33.27 11.77
C LYS A 339 -41.18 -33.93 10.57
N GLU A 340 -40.40 -34.33 9.57
CA GLU A 340 -40.89 -35.05 8.40
C GLU A 340 -41.54 -36.37 8.81
N THR A 341 -40.83 -37.17 9.62
CA THR A 341 -41.36 -38.45 10.12
C THR A 341 -42.62 -38.26 10.95
N LYS A 342 -42.65 -37.21 11.80
CA LYS A 342 -43.84 -36.83 12.56
C LYS A 342 -45.00 -36.44 11.64
N GLY A 343 -44.74 -35.64 10.59
CA GLY A 343 -45.75 -35.27 9.59
C GLY A 343 -46.34 -36.48 8.90
N VAL A 344 -45.51 -37.43 8.48
CA VAL A 344 -45.96 -38.71 7.91
C VAL A 344 -46.81 -39.52 8.91
N MET A 345 -46.41 -39.54 10.18
CA MET A 345 -47.19 -40.19 11.25
C MET A 345 -48.55 -39.51 11.45
N ASP A 346 -48.59 -38.19 11.48
CA ASP A 346 -49.81 -37.40 11.68
C ASP A 346 -50.76 -37.56 10.48
N GLU A 347 -50.25 -37.54 9.25
CA GLU A 347 -51.03 -37.85 8.04
C GLU A 347 -51.61 -39.27 8.07
N ARG A 348 -50.81 -40.25 8.51
CA ARG A 348 -51.27 -41.64 8.63
C ARG A 348 -52.30 -41.79 9.74
N GLY A 349 -52.12 -41.09 10.85
CA GLY A 349 -53.09 -41.02 11.95
C GLY A 349 -54.40 -40.38 11.50
N ALA A 350 -54.34 -39.28 10.77
CA ALA A 350 -55.50 -38.63 10.17
C ALA A 350 -56.23 -39.58 9.21
N LYS A 351 -55.51 -40.29 8.32
CA LYS A 351 -56.10 -41.28 7.41
C LYS A 351 -56.71 -42.48 8.14
N MET A 352 -56.12 -42.97 9.23
CA MET A 352 -56.69 -44.07 10.03
C MET A 352 -57.92 -43.65 10.83
N THR A 353 -58.00 -42.38 11.22
CA THR A 353 -59.11 -41.85 12.03
C THR A 353 -60.18 -41.19 11.17
N ASP A 354 -59.96 -41.09 9.85
CA ASP A 354 -60.93 -40.51 8.93
C ASP A 354 -62.14 -41.45 8.76
N THR A 355 -63.22 -41.11 9.48
CA THR A 355 -64.51 -41.78 9.38
C THR A 355 -65.38 -41.21 8.27
N SER A 356 -64.94 -40.18 7.53
CA SER A 356 -65.70 -39.54 6.45
C SER A 356 -66.17 -40.52 5.37
N PRO A 357 -65.36 -41.50 4.90
CA PRO A 357 -65.84 -42.51 3.96
C PRO A 357 -66.99 -43.35 4.53
N LEU A 358 -66.90 -43.71 5.81
CA LEU A 358 -67.92 -44.47 6.53
C LEU A 358 -69.21 -43.66 6.69
N VAL A 359 -69.10 -42.36 6.99
CA VAL A 359 -70.24 -41.43 7.06
C VAL A 359 -70.89 -41.26 5.68
N HIS A 360 -70.10 -41.18 4.61
CA HIS A 360 -70.63 -41.11 3.24
C HIS A 360 -71.39 -42.37 2.84
N ILE A 361 -70.84 -43.56 3.12
CA ILE A 361 -71.54 -44.84 2.88
C ILE A 361 -72.85 -44.90 3.67
N LYS A 362 -72.83 -44.50 4.95
CA LYS A 362 -74.04 -44.45 5.78
C LYS A 362 -75.07 -43.46 5.23
N GLY A 363 -74.63 -42.31 4.74
CA GLY A 363 -75.48 -41.32 4.07
C GLY A 363 -76.16 -41.91 2.82
N ALA A 364 -75.38 -42.53 1.93
CA ALA A 364 -75.88 -43.18 0.73
C ALA A 364 -76.89 -44.30 1.04
N LEU A 365 -76.62 -45.12 2.06
CA LEU A 365 -77.56 -46.15 2.54
C LEU A 365 -78.87 -45.54 3.06
N LYS A 366 -78.80 -44.41 3.77
CA LYS A 366 -80.01 -43.71 4.25
C LYS A 366 -80.83 -43.16 3.10
N THR A 367 -80.18 -42.58 2.08
CA THR A 367 -80.84 -42.10 0.86
C THR A 367 -81.53 -43.25 0.12
N LEU A 368 -80.83 -44.37 -0.07
CA LEU A 368 -81.43 -45.59 -0.66
C LEU A 368 -82.64 -46.08 0.14
N ALA A 369 -82.57 -46.07 1.47
CA ALA A 369 -83.71 -46.46 2.30
C ALA A 369 -84.91 -45.51 2.14
N THR A 370 -84.68 -44.20 2.01
CA THR A 370 -85.74 -43.23 1.74
C THR A 370 -86.32 -43.40 0.34
N GLU A 371 -85.50 -43.68 -0.67
CA GLU A 371 -85.96 -43.98 -2.03
C GLU A 371 -86.80 -45.25 -2.05
N ILE A 372 -86.37 -46.32 -1.37
CA ILE A 372 -87.14 -47.57 -1.26
C ILE A 372 -88.53 -47.29 -0.66
N LYS A 373 -88.61 -46.55 0.46
CA LYS A 373 -89.89 -46.17 1.06
C LYS A 373 -90.77 -45.35 0.09
N ASN A 374 -90.18 -44.42 -0.66
CA ASN A 374 -90.91 -43.64 -1.65
C ASN A 374 -91.43 -44.54 -2.78
N PHE A 375 -90.60 -45.48 -3.26
CA PHE A 375 -91.02 -46.47 -4.25
C PHE A 375 -92.12 -47.39 -3.71
N GLU A 376 -92.06 -47.84 -2.46
CA GLU A 376 -93.14 -48.62 -1.82
C GLU A 376 -94.45 -47.83 -1.77
N LEU A 377 -94.39 -46.54 -1.41
CA LEU A 377 -95.56 -45.67 -1.35
C LEU A 377 -96.16 -45.46 -2.75
N ARG A 378 -95.32 -45.21 -3.76
CA ARG A 378 -95.73 -45.13 -5.16
C ARG A 378 -96.34 -46.44 -5.65
N ILE A 379 -95.73 -47.59 -5.35
CA ILE A 379 -96.27 -48.91 -5.68
C ILE A 379 -97.62 -49.13 -5.00
N GLY A 380 -97.77 -48.72 -3.74
CA GLY A 380 -99.01 -48.80 -2.98
C GLY A 380 -100.12 -47.95 -3.59
N VAL A 381 -99.83 -46.70 -3.96
CA VAL A 381 -100.77 -45.80 -4.65
C VAL A 381 -101.16 -46.40 -5.99
N VAL A 382 -100.20 -46.81 -6.83
CA VAL A 382 -100.47 -47.44 -8.14
C VAL A 382 -101.31 -48.71 -7.97
N SER A 383 -101.01 -49.54 -6.97
CA SER A 383 -101.78 -50.75 -6.65
C SER A 383 -103.21 -50.43 -6.21
N HIS A 384 -103.40 -49.39 -5.38
CA HIS A 384 -104.71 -48.93 -4.96
C HIS A 384 -105.51 -48.34 -6.14
N THR A 385 -104.89 -47.50 -6.97
CA THR A 385 -105.50 -46.96 -8.19
C THR A 385 -105.92 -48.08 -9.14
N LEU A 386 -105.08 -49.11 -9.32
CA LEU A 386 -105.39 -50.28 -10.13
C LEU A 386 -106.55 -51.09 -9.54
N LEU A 387 -106.57 -51.30 -8.22
CA LEU A 387 -107.64 -52.00 -7.52
C LEU A 387 -108.96 -51.22 -7.62
N GLN A 388 -108.93 -49.89 -7.43
CA GLN A 388 -110.08 -49.02 -7.57
C GLN A 388 -110.61 -49.03 -9.00
N ALA A 389 -109.73 -49.02 -10.02
CA ALA A 389 -110.10 -49.16 -11.42
C ALA A 389 -110.75 -50.53 -11.69
N LYS A 390 -110.21 -51.62 -11.14
CA LYS A 390 -110.83 -52.96 -11.22
C LYS A 390 -112.17 -53.04 -10.52
N CYS A 391 -112.31 -52.48 -9.33
CA CYS A 391 -113.58 -52.42 -8.60
C CYS A 391 -114.61 -51.57 -9.35
N ARG A 392 -114.22 -50.43 -9.94
CA ARG A 392 -115.08 -49.61 -10.81
C ARG A 392 -115.48 -50.37 -12.08
N GLN A 393 -114.59 -51.14 -12.69
CA GLN A 393 -114.96 -52.01 -13.81
C GLN A 393 -115.90 -53.14 -13.40
N ALA A 394 -115.70 -53.75 -12.23
CA ALA A 394 -116.55 -54.80 -11.69
C ALA A 394 -117.94 -54.27 -11.28
N SER A 395 -118.00 -53.07 -10.69
CA SER A 395 -119.26 -52.40 -10.36
C SER A 395 -119.98 -51.90 -11.61
N ALA A 396 -119.26 -51.38 -12.61
CA ALA A 396 -119.83 -51.04 -13.92
C ALA A 396 -120.32 -52.30 -14.68
N ALA A 397 -119.64 -53.43 -14.55
CA ALA A 397 -120.08 -54.72 -15.11
C ALA A 397 -121.31 -55.27 -14.37
N SER A 398 -121.40 -55.08 -13.04
CA SER A 398 -122.60 -55.43 -12.25
C SER A 398 -123.77 -54.48 -12.48
N ALA A 399 -123.53 -53.18 -12.67
CA ALA A 399 -124.54 -52.18 -13.03
C ALA A 399 -125.08 -52.45 -14.45
N ARG A 400 -124.23 -52.85 -15.40
CA ARG A 400 -124.66 -53.33 -16.73
C ARG A 400 -125.49 -54.62 -16.70
N ARG A 401 -125.41 -55.43 -15.63
CA ARG A 401 -126.27 -56.62 -15.44
C ARG A 401 -127.60 -56.32 -14.74
N ARG A 402 -127.77 -55.13 -14.16
CA ARG A 402 -128.90 -54.80 -13.28
C ARG A 402 -129.31 -53.34 -13.50
N GLY A 403 -129.95 -53.05 -14.62
CA GLY A 403 -130.52 -51.72 -14.88
C GLY A 403 -130.43 -51.29 -16.34
N GLY A 404 -131.28 -51.87 -17.18
CA GLY A 404 -131.78 -51.15 -18.35
C GLY A 404 -133.04 -50.40 -17.92
N GLU A 405 -132.92 -49.13 -17.58
CA GLU A 405 -133.96 -48.10 -17.74
C GLU A 405 -133.41 -46.74 -17.31
N ALA A 406 -133.52 -45.81 -18.26
CA ALA A 406 -133.58 -44.34 -18.21
C ALA A 406 -132.79 -43.57 -17.12
N ASP A 407 -131.82 -42.71 -17.46
CA ASP A 407 -131.85 -41.42 -18.18
C ASP A 407 -131.91 -40.22 -17.22
N ALA A 408 -131.02 -39.25 -17.49
CA ALA A 408 -130.99 -37.84 -17.03
C ALA A 408 -131.01 -37.57 -15.50
N ASP A 409 -130.38 -36.57 -14.91
CA ASP A 409 -129.60 -35.39 -15.30
C ASP A 409 -128.91 -35.00 -13.96
N GLY A 410 -127.65 -34.62 -13.90
CA GLY A 410 -127.29 -33.21 -14.08
C GLY A 410 -127.02 -32.51 -12.72
N GLN A 411 -125.71 -32.39 -12.41
CA GLN A 411 -125.08 -31.21 -11.75
C GLN A 411 -125.39 -30.97 -10.26
N SER A 412 -124.53 -30.35 -9.45
CA SER A 412 -123.08 -30.12 -9.41
C SER A 412 -122.87 -29.46 -8.04
N TYR A 413 -122.09 -30.05 -7.14
CA TYR A 413 -121.70 -29.39 -5.90
C TYR A 413 -120.23 -28.96 -6.01
N GLN A 414 -120.06 -27.64 -5.99
CA GLN A 414 -118.79 -26.91 -6.00
C GLN A 414 -118.27 -26.79 -4.57
N ASP A 415 -117.01 -27.18 -4.39
CA ASP A 415 -116.15 -26.87 -3.26
C ASP A 415 -115.45 -25.52 -3.50
N PRO A 416 -115.10 -24.74 -2.46
CA PRO A 416 -113.67 -24.66 -2.15
C PRO A 416 -113.29 -24.45 -0.66
N GLU A 417 -112.51 -25.39 -0.10
CA GLU A 417 -111.51 -25.17 0.96
C GLU A 417 -110.33 -24.34 0.41
N TYR A 418 -109.97 -23.20 1.02
CA TYR A 418 -109.02 -23.04 2.14
C TYR A 418 -107.57 -23.40 1.79
N ASP A 419 -106.71 -22.39 1.70
CA ASP A 419 -105.28 -22.50 2.05
C ASP A 419 -104.69 -21.12 2.40
N PRO A 420 -104.26 -20.90 3.65
CA PRO A 420 -103.10 -20.07 3.92
C PRO A 420 -102.16 -20.71 4.94
N SER A 421 -100.91 -20.93 4.58
CA SER A 421 -99.74 -20.73 5.46
C SER A 421 -98.47 -21.03 4.67
N ASP A 422 -97.68 -20.01 4.37
CA ASP A 422 -96.50 -19.60 5.17
C ASP A 422 -95.34 -20.59 5.00
N GLU A 423 -94.51 -20.30 3.99
CA GLU A 423 -93.13 -20.77 3.92
C GLU A 423 -92.27 -19.92 4.86
N ASP A 424 -91.84 -20.55 5.94
CA ASP A 424 -90.77 -20.09 6.81
C ASP A 424 -89.45 -20.76 6.40
N SER A 425 -88.46 -19.92 6.09
CA SER A 425 -87.08 -20.00 6.56
C SER A 425 -86.34 -21.37 6.54
N ASN A 426 -85.32 -21.47 5.66
CA ASN A 426 -83.87 -21.48 5.99
C ASN A 426 -83.05 -22.39 5.05
#